data_AF-A0A2V9WUA0-F1
#
_entry.id   AF-A0A2V9WUA0-F1
#
_cell.length_a   1.000
_cell.length_b   1.000
_cell.length_c   1.000
_cell.angle_alpha   90.00
_cell.angle_beta   90.00
_cell.angle_gamma   90.00
#
_symmetry.space_group_name_H-M   'P 1'
#
loop_
_entity.id
_entity.type
_entity.pdbx_description
1 polymer ?
#
loop_
_entity_poly.entity_id
_entity_poly.type
_entity_poly.pdbx_seq_one_letter_code
_entity_poly.pdbx_strand_id
1 'polypeptide(L)'
;MDFRINRSFKIRTTIPRPERSLRSVAERVPQAEAFAAKIIVRWRPVWMTLYSARRRVATGAVVLLTVWLFLHVMFGANGMVVYRQKQAEYNALRIEIDGLQQENGRYGQQIKALQTDSRSIEKEAREQLHYARPGEVVYVTPAPMNPPIPATNEMRK
;
A
#
# COMPACT_ATOMS: atom_id res chain seq x y z
N MET A 1 -52.57 19.32 -5.84
CA MET A 1 -52.10 18.39 -6.88
C MET A 1 -52.43 16.99 -6.39
N ASP A 2 -53.56 16.45 -6.84
CA ASP A 2 -54.16 15.23 -6.30
C ASP A 2 -53.76 14.02 -7.16
N PHE A 3 -52.87 13.18 -6.63
CA PHE A 3 -52.47 11.95 -7.29
C PHE A 3 -53.43 10.81 -6.93
N ARG A 4 -54.37 10.54 -7.84
CA ARG A 4 -55.18 9.32 -7.86
C ARG A 4 -54.37 8.19 -8.49
N ILE A 5 -54.01 7.16 -7.71
CA ILE A 5 -53.41 5.94 -8.25
C ILE A 5 -54.46 4.82 -8.17
N ASN A 6 -55.08 4.54 -9.31
CA ASN A 6 -55.88 3.34 -9.53
C ASN A 6 -54.98 2.27 -10.18
N ARG A 7 -54.63 1.22 -9.44
CA ARG A 7 -54.15 -0.03 -10.05
C ARG A 7 -54.37 -1.22 -9.12
N SER A 8 -55.59 -1.74 -9.15
CA SER A 8 -55.93 -3.04 -8.57
C SER A 8 -55.29 -4.16 -9.40
N PHE A 9 -54.10 -4.62 -9.00
CA PHE A 9 -53.56 -5.88 -9.50
C PHE A 9 -54.35 -7.05 -8.88
N LYS A 10 -55.33 -7.57 -9.62
CA LYS A 10 -55.94 -8.87 -9.32
C LYS A 10 -54.94 -9.98 -9.64
N ILE A 11 -54.19 -10.42 -8.63
CA ILE A 11 -53.45 -11.67 -8.70
C ILE A 11 -54.49 -12.79 -8.68
N ARG A 12 -54.69 -13.46 -9.82
CA ARG A 12 -55.49 -14.69 -9.89
C ARG A 12 -54.64 -15.81 -9.28
N THR A 13 -54.69 -15.93 -7.96
CA THR A 13 -54.12 -17.06 -7.22
C THR A 13 -54.97 -18.29 -7.48
N THR A 14 -54.54 -19.11 -8.42
CA THR A 14 -55.06 -20.47 -8.60
C THR A 14 -54.49 -21.31 -7.45
N ILE A 15 -55.19 -21.35 -6.32
CA ILE A 15 -54.80 -22.17 -5.16
C ILE A 15 -55.04 -23.65 -5.55
N PRO A 16 -53.98 -24.47 -5.73
CA PRO A 16 -54.19 -25.90 -5.93
C PRO A 16 -54.78 -26.49 -4.65
N ARG A 17 -55.86 -27.27 -4.78
CA ARG A 17 -56.52 -27.95 -3.65
C ARG A 17 -55.50 -28.81 -2.87
N PRO A 18 -55.35 -28.61 -1.55
CA PRO A 18 -54.34 -29.29 -0.71
C PRO A 18 -54.54 -30.80 -0.61
N GLU A 19 -55.73 -31.30 -0.93
CA GLU A 19 -56.07 -32.73 -0.90
C GLU A 19 -55.19 -33.59 -1.82
N ARG A 20 -54.81 -33.09 -3.02
CA ARG A 20 -54.00 -33.88 -3.98
C ARG A 20 -52.53 -33.93 -3.59
N SER A 21 -51.98 -32.83 -3.08
CA SER A 21 -50.58 -32.78 -2.65
C SER A 21 -50.37 -33.57 -1.35
N LEU A 22 -51.34 -33.60 -0.45
CA LEU A 22 -51.25 -34.39 0.78
C LEU A 22 -51.37 -35.90 0.50
N ARG A 23 -52.21 -36.32 -0.46
CA ARG A 23 -52.34 -37.74 -0.83
C ARG A 23 -51.09 -38.28 -1.56
N SER A 24 -50.49 -37.48 -2.44
CA SER A 24 -49.25 -37.89 -3.13
C SER A 24 -48.04 -37.95 -2.21
N VAL A 25 -48.03 -37.15 -1.14
CA VAL A 25 -47.06 -37.26 -0.06
C VAL A 25 -47.37 -38.47 0.82
N ALA A 26 -48.64 -38.70 1.19
CA ALA A 26 -49.08 -39.84 1.99
C ALA A 26 -48.74 -41.20 1.35
N GLU A 27 -48.86 -41.33 0.02
CA GLU A 27 -48.45 -42.55 -0.71
C GLU A 27 -46.92 -42.77 -0.70
N ARG A 28 -46.13 -41.71 -0.52
CA ARG A 28 -44.66 -41.78 -0.43
C ARG A 28 -44.14 -41.88 1.00
N VAL A 29 -44.98 -41.70 2.01
CA VAL A 29 -44.66 -41.92 3.44
C VAL A 29 -44.01 -43.28 3.69
N PRO A 30 -44.56 -44.43 3.22
CA PRO A 30 -43.94 -45.72 3.52
C PRO A 30 -42.56 -45.90 2.87
N GLN A 31 -42.31 -45.28 1.71
CA GLN A 31 -41.00 -45.32 1.06
C GLN A 31 -39.99 -44.40 1.74
N ALA A 32 -40.43 -43.23 2.22
CA ALA A 32 -39.61 -42.32 3.01
C ALA A 32 -39.19 -42.95 4.34
N GLU A 33 -40.10 -43.68 5.00
CA GLU A 33 -39.82 -44.43 6.22
C GLU A 33 -38.84 -45.58 5.98
N ALA A 34 -38.99 -46.33 4.89
CA ALA A 34 -38.05 -47.40 4.53
C ALA A 34 -36.65 -46.86 4.20
N PHE A 35 -36.56 -45.72 3.49
CA PHE A 35 -35.28 -45.09 3.16
C PHE A 35 -34.62 -44.49 4.42
N ALA A 36 -35.40 -43.82 5.26
CA ALA A 36 -34.95 -43.30 6.55
C ALA A 36 -34.47 -44.42 7.48
N ALA A 37 -35.20 -45.53 7.57
CA ALA A 37 -34.81 -46.70 8.35
C ALA A 37 -33.47 -47.29 7.87
N LYS A 38 -33.27 -47.35 6.54
CA LYS A 38 -32.02 -47.86 5.94
C LYS A 38 -30.83 -46.94 6.22
N ILE A 39 -31.04 -45.64 6.19
CA ILE A 39 -30.03 -44.63 6.56
C ILE A 39 -29.72 -44.75 8.06
N ILE A 40 -30.74 -44.72 8.92
CA ILE A 40 -30.57 -44.77 10.38
C ILE A 40 -29.81 -46.03 10.82
N VAL A 41 -30.11 -47.20 10.24
CA VAL A 41 -29.40 -48.46 10.55
C VAL A 41 -27.96 -48.44 10.03
N ARG A 42 -27.69 -47.85 8.86
CA ARG A 42 -26.33 -47.71 8.32
C ARG A 42 -25.46 -46.79 9.18
N TRP A 43 -26.06 -45.74 9.75
CA TRP A 43 -25.35 -44.75 10.56
C TRP A 43 -25.33 -45.09 12.06
N ARG A 44 -26.19 -46.00 12.56
CA ARG A 44 -26.21 -46.47 13.96
C ARG A 44 -24.82 -46.77 14.57
N PRO A 45 -23.91 -47.54 13.93
CA PRO A 45 -22.61 -47.86 14.52
C PRO A 45 -21.63 -46.67 14.47
N VAL A 46 -21.79 -45.77 13.50
CA VAL A 46 -20.98 -44.55 13.36
C VAL A 46 -21.28 -43.58 14.52
N TRP A 47 -22.55 -43.44 14.90
CA TRP A 47 -22.95 -42.56 16.00
C TRP A 47 -22.51 -43.08 17.39
N MET A 48 -22.46 -44.40 17.61
CA MET A 48 -21.97 -44.97 18.88
C MET A 48 -20.44 -44.90 19.01
N THR A 49 -19.72 -45.11 17.91
CA THR A 49 -18.25 -44.95 17.87
C THR A 49 -17.86 -43.48 17.98
N LEU A 50 -18.62 -42.55 17.39
CA LEU A 50 -18.47 -41.11 17.61
C LEU A 50 -18.65 -40.72 19.09
N TYR A 51 -19.58 -41.34 19.81
CA TYR A 51 -19.82 -41.00 21.22
C TYR A 51 -18.68 -41.46 22.14
N SER A 52 -18.11 -42.64 21.88
CA SER A 52 -16.94 -43.16 22.61
C SER A 52 -15.63 -42.50 22.16
N ALA A 53 -15.52 -42.12 20.89
CA ALA A 53 -14.40 -41.37 20.32
C ALA A 53 -14.57 -39.85 20.43
N ARG A 54 -15.61 -39.34 21.13
CA ARG A 54 -15.88 -37.89 21.27
C ARG A 54 -14.67 -37.12 21.79
N ARG A 55 -13.91 -37.74 22.71
CA ARG A 55 -12.68 -37.16 23.25
C ARG A 55 -11.61 -37.05 22.17
N ARG A 56 -11.44 -38.08 21.34
CA ARG A 56 -10.46 -38.07 20.23
C ARG A 56 -10.84 -37.06 19.15
N VAL A 57 -12.13 -36.98 18.80
CA VAL A 57 -12.65 -35.99 17.84
C VAL A 57 -12.51 -34.57 18.40
N ALA A 58 -12.85 -34.36 19.69
CA ALA A 58 -12.68 -33.06 20.35
C ALA A 58 -11.20 -32.65 20.40
N THR A 59 -10.29 -33.56 20.78
CA THR A 59 -8.85 -33.28 20.76
C THR A 59 -8.36 -32.98 19.36
N GLY A 60 -8.76 -33.75 18.35
CA GLY A 60 -8.40 -33.49 16.95
C GLY A 60 -8.91 -32.13 16.46
N ALA A 61 -10.16 -31.78 16.79
CA ALA A 61 -10.74 -30.48 16.46
C ALA A 61 -9.99 -29.32 17.13
N VAL A 62 -9.64 -29.46 18.42
CA VAL A 62 -8.84 -28.46 19.14
C VAL A 62 -7.47 -28.30 18.50
N VAL A 63 -6.77 -29.40 18.21
CA VAL A 63 -5.45 -29.37 17.56
C VAL A 63 -5.53 -28.68 16.20
N LEU A 64 -6.54 -29.00 15.38
CA LEU A 64 -6.75 -28.34 14.10
C LEU A 64 -7.01 -26.85 14.26
N LEU A 65 -7.85 -26.46 15.22
CA LEU A 65 -8.12 -25.05 15.53
C LEU A 65 -6.85 -24.32 15.98
N THR A 66 -6.03 -24.95 16.83
CA THR A 66 -4.77 -24.39 17.30
C THR A 66 -3.78 -24.20 16.15
N VAL A 67 -3.61 -25.21 15.29
CA VAL A 67 -2.71 -25.11 14.13
C VAL A 67 -3.20 -24.04 13.16
N TRP A 68 -4.50 -23.99 12.89
CA TRP A 68 -5.09 -22.98 12.02
C TRP A 68 -4.88 -21.56 12.57
N LEU A 69 -5.14 -21.34 13.86
CA LEU A 69 -4.93 -20.04 14.51
C LEU A 69 -3.44 -19.66 14.52
N PHE A 70 -2.56 -20.61 14.82
CA PHE A 70 -1.12 -20.40 14.80
C PHE A 70 -0.64 -19.97 13.41
N LEU A 71 -1.05 -20.68 12.36
CA LEU A 71 -0.75 -20.30 10.97
C LEU A 71 -1.34 -18.92 10.65
N HIS A 72 -2.59 -18.65 11.03
CA HIS A 72 -3.22 -17.37 10.74
C HIS A 72 -2.52 -16.19 11.42
N VAL A 73 -2.03 -16.36 12.65
CA VAL A 73 -1.28 -15.33 13.38
C VAL A 73 0.12 -15.16 12.79
N MET A 74 0.81 -16.27 12.44
CA MET A 74 2.15 -16.21 11.85
C MET A 74 2.16 -15.63 10.43
N PHE A 75 1.14 -15.93 9.63
CA PHE A 75 0.97 -15.46 8.24
C PHE A 75 0.01 -14.26 8.11
N GLY A 76 -0.51 -13.73 9.22
CA GLY A 76 -1.44 -12.60 9.22
C GLY A 76 -0.77 -11.28 8.86
N ALA A 77 -1.57 -10.22 8.77
CA ALA A 77 -1.10 -8.87 8.39
C ALA A 77 0.06 -8.33 9.25
N ASN A 78 0.21 -8.83 10.49
CA ASN A 78 1.28 -8.50 11.43
C ASN A 78 2.22 -9.69 11.72
N GLY A 79 2.27 -10.66 10.82
CA GLY A 79 3.07 -11.87 10.97
C GLY A 79 4.58 -11.61 10.91
N MET A 80 5.37 -12.63 11.26
CA MET A 80 6.83 -12.55 11.31
C MET A 80 7.46 -12.11 9.96
N VAL A 81 6.81 -12.43 8.84
CA VAL A 81 7.28 -12.06 7.50
C VAL A 81 7.27 -10.55 7.30
N VAL A 82 6.17 -9.88 7.64
CA VAL A 82 6.04 -8.41 7.56
C VAL A 82 7.00 -7.74 8.54
N TYR A 83 7.16 -8.30 9.73
CA TYR A 83 8.13 -7.81 10.70
C TYR A 83 9.56 -7.80 10.15
N ARG A 84 10.00 -8.88 9.48
CA ARG A 84 11.36 -8.91 8.89
C ARG A 84 11.55 -7.84 7.82
N GLN A 85 10.55 -7.62 6.97
CA GLN A 85 10.59 -6.59 5.94
C GLN A 85 10.66 -5.18 6.56
N LYS A 86 9.81 -4.91 7.56
CA LYS A 86 9.80 -3.64 8.28
C LYS A 86 11.09 -3.38 9.06
N GLN A 87 11.70 -4.42 9.63
CA GLN A 87 12.99 -4.31 10.30
C GLN A 87 14.12 -3.96 9.33
N ALA A 88 14.11 -4.55 8.12
CA ALA A 88 15.10 -4.22 7.10
C ALA A 88 14.94 -2.77 6.60
N GLU A 89 13.70 -2.34 6.34
CA GLU A 89 13.36 -0.96 5.97
C GLU A 89 13.78 0.03 7.06
N TYR A 90 13.49 -0.27 8.33
CA TYR A 90 13.90 0.53 9.47
C TYR A 90 15.43 0.69 9.56
N ASN A 91 16.16 -0.41 9.38
CA ASN A 91 17.62 -0.39 9.45
C ASN A 91 18.23 0.41 8.28
N ALA A 92 17.67 0.29 7.07
CA ALA A 92 18.12 1.07 5.92
C ALA A 92 17.92 2.58 6.15
N LEU A 93 16.73 2.96 6.62
CA LEU A 93 16.39 4.36 6.89
C LEU A 93 17.23 4.95 8.03
N ARG A 94 17.54 4.15 9.05
CA ARG A 94 18.48 4.50 10.13
C ARG A 94 19.85 4.89 9.58
N ILE A 95 20.41 4.06 8.71
CA ILE A 95 21.73 4.29 8.11
C ILE A 95 21.71 5.59 7.28
N GLU A 96 20.64 5.83 6.52
CA GLU A 96 20.48 7.05 5.74
C GLU A 96 20.43 8.31 6.62
N ILE A 97 19.65 8.27 7.71
CA ILE A 97 19.57 9.38 8.67
C ILE A 97 20.94 9.67 9.28
N ASP A 98 21.66 8.64 9.71
CA ASP A 98 22.98 8.79 10.34
C ASP A 98 23.99 9.38 9.33
N GLY A 99 23.95 8.94 8.07
CA GLY A 99 24.76 9.50 6.99
C GLY A 99 24.46 10.98 6.74
N LEU A 100 23.17 11.33 6.60
CA LEU A 100 22.74 12.71 6.40
C LEU A 100 23.10 13.62 7.58
N GLN A 101 23.01 13.13 8.82
CA GLN A 101 23.43 13.88 9.99
C GLN A 101 24.94 14.17 9.98
N GLN A 102 25.74 13.18 9.58
CA GLN A 102 27.18 13.36 9.46
C GLN A 102 27.54 14.37 8.38
N GLU A 103 26.89 14.29 7.21
CA GLU A 103 27.05 15.26 6.12
C GLU A 103 26.65 16.67 6.55
N ASN A 104 25.50 16.81 7.20
CA ASN A 104 25.01 18.10 7.69
C ASN A 104 25.97 18.69 8.73
N GLY A 105 26.52 17.86 9.63
CA GLY A 105 27.59 18.27 10.54
C GLY A 105 28.83 18.79 9.81
N ARG A 106 29.26 18.10 8.75
CA ARG A 106 30.41 18.50 7.91
C ARG A 106 30.15 19.81 7.18
N TYR A 107 28.96 20.02 6.63
CA TYR A 107 28.59 21.30 5.99
C TYR A 107 28.50 22.43 7.01
N GLY A 108 27.93 22.17 8.19
CA GLY A 108 27.89 23.15 9.27
C GLY A 108 29.28 23.61 9.71
N GLN A 109 30.24 22.68 9.79
CA GLN A 109 31.64 23.02 10.08
C GLN A 109 32.28 23.84 8.96
N GLN A 110 32.07 23.48 7.69
CA GLN A 110 32.57 24.25 6.54
C GLN A 110 32.00 25.68 6.53
N ILE A 111 30.69 25.84 6.72
CA ILE A 111 30.03 27.14 6.80
C ILE A 111 30.62 27.97 7.93
N LYS A 112 30.83 27.38 9.12
CA LYS A 112 31.47 28.07 10.25
C LYS A 112 32.89 28.49 9.92
N ALA A 113 33.68 27.64 9.26
CA ALA A 113 35.04 27.98 8.86
C ALA A 113 35.05 29.14 7.84
N LEU A 114 34.20 29.08 6.81
CA LEU A 114 34.00 30.14 5.81
C LEU A 114 33.57 31.47 6.46
N GLN A 115 32.63 31.43 7.41
CA GLN A 115 32.17 32.62 8.13
C GLN A 115 33.23 33.20 9.07
N THR A 116 34.02 32.35 9.72
CA THR A 116 35.06 32.79 10.67
C THR A 116 36.25 33.39 9.93
N ASP A 117 36.57 32.88 8.75
CA ASP A 117 37.64 33.37 7.89
C ASP A 117 37.13 34.32 6.78
N SER A 118 36.54 35.44 7.22
CA SER A 118 35.98 36.49 6.35
C SER A 118 36.97 37.02 5.28
N ARG A 119 38.28 36.91 5.54
CA ARG A 119 39.34 37.31 4.58
C ARG A 119 39.41 36.40 3.36
N SER A 120 39.09 35.12 3.51
CA SER A 120 39.08 34.16 2.40
C SER A 120 37.92 34.40 1.45
N ILE A 121 36.72 34.72 1.99
CA ILE A 121 35.56 35.14 1.18
C ILE A 121 35.83 36.49 0.49
N GLU A 122 36.44 37.46 1.18
CA GLU A 122 36.81 38.75 0.59
C GLU A 122 37.80 38.57 -0.59
N LYS A 123 38.76 37.65 -0.47
CA LYS A 123 39.71 37.34 -1.53
C LYS A 123 39.02 36.72 -2.75
N GLU A 124 38.15 35.73 -2.55
CA GLU A 124 37.44 35.07 -3.64
C GLU A 124 36.46 36.02 -4.35
N ALA A 125 35.78 36.90 -3.60
CA ALA A 125 34.94 37.96 -4.17
C ALA A 125 35.76 38.97 -5.00
N ARG A 126 37.00 39.30 -4.58
CA ARG A 126 37.89 40.18 -5.35
C ARG A 126 38.36 39.55 -6.65
N GLU A 127 38.69 38.25 -6.61
CA GLU A 127 39.20 37.53 -7.78
C GLU A 127 38.09 37.23 -8.80
N GLN A 128 36.91 36.79 -8.35
CA GLN A 128 35.83 36.37 -9.25
C GLN A 128 34.87 37.49 -9.66
N LEU A 129 34.61 38.46 -8.77
CA LEU A 129 33.60 39.50 -9.00
C LEU A 129 34.23 40.87 -9.28
N HIS A 130 35.57 40.96 -9.37
CA HIS A 130 36.32 42.21 -9.55
C HIS A 130 35.89 43.32 -8.57
N TYR A 131 35.52 42.92 -7.35
CA TYR A 131 34.98 43.83 -6.34
C TYR A 131 36.12 44.66 -5.72
N ALA A 132 36.00 45.99 -5.70
CA ALA A 132 36.99 46.90 -5.12
C ALA A 132 36.48 47.53 -3.83
N ARG A 133 37.38 47.80 -2.86
CA ARG A 133 37.03 48.48 -1.60
C ARG A 133 36.80 49.98 -1.86
N PRO A 134 35.96 50.69 -1.07
CA PRO A 134 35.89 52.16 -1.14
C PRO A 134 37.29 52.79 -1.03
N GLY A 135 37.75 53.44 -2.11
CA GLY A 135 39.09 54.03 -2.21
C GLY A 135 40.09 53.34 -3.15
N GLU A 136 39.76 52.17 -3.72
CA GLU A 136 40.60 51.52 -4.75
C GLU A 136 40.16 51.93 -6.17
N VAL A 137 41.14 52.10 -7.08
CA VAL A 137 40.92 52.53 -8.48
C VAL A 137 41.14 51.34 -9.42
N VAL A 138 40.09 50.91 -10.12
CA VAL A 138 40.17 49.81 -11.09
C VAL A 138 40.62 50.35 -12.46
N TYR A 139 41.80 49.93 -12.91
CA TYR A 139 42.31 50.24 -14.25
C TYR A 139 41.80 49.21 -15.26
N VAL A 140 40.84 49.59 -16.10
CA VAL A 140 40.40 48.78 -17.24
C VAL A 140 41.12 49.23 -18.50
N THR A 141 41.68 48.27 -19.25
CA THR A 141 42.23 48.54 -20.58
C THR A 141 41.09 48.95 -21.52
N PRO A 142 41.20 50.08 -22.24
CA PRO A 142 40.18 50.49 -23.19
C PRO A 142 39.99 49.40 -24.26
N ALA A 143 38.73 49.16 -24.64
CA ALA A 143 38.40 48.20 -25.69
C ALA A 143 39.22 48.50 -26.96
N PRO A 144 39.75 47.49 -27.66
CA PRO A 144 40.49 47.73 -28.90
C PRO A 144 39.60 48.50 -29.85
N MET A 145 40.06 49.67 -30.29
CA MET A 145 39.41 50.41 -31.37
C MET A 145 39.34 49.46 -32.56
N ASN A 146 38.11 49.10 -32.97
CA ASN A 146 37.91 48.43 -34.25
C ASN A 146 38.61 49.27 -35.32
N PRO A 147 39.57 48.72 -36.07
CA PRO A 147 40.24 49.47 -37.12
C PRO A 147 39.19 49.92 -38.16
N PRO A 148 39.34 51.11 -38.75
CA PRO A 148 38.40 51.60 -39.75
C PRO A 148 38.33 50.59 -40.89
N ILE A 149 37.11 50.18 -41.25
CA ILE A 149 36.88 49.40 -42.47
C ILE A 149 37.38 50.30 -43.62
N PRO A 150 38.40 49.91 -44.39
CA PRO A 150 38.89 50.73 -45.47
C PRO A 150 37.76 50.91 -46.49
N ALA A 151 37.42 52.17 -46.79
CA ALA A 151 36.51 52.49 -47.87
C ALA A 151 37.15 52.03 -49.18
N THR A 152 36.67 50.90 -49.71
CA THR A 152 37.01 50.44 -51.05
C THR A 152 36.56 51.51 -52.03
N ASN A 153 37.53 52.15 -52.68
CA ASN A 153 37.32 53.05 -53.80
C ASN A 153 36.76 52.25 -54.99
N GLU A 154 35.46 51.99 -54.98
CA GLU A 154 34.67 51.55 -56.14
C GLU A 154 34.32 52.79 -57.01
N MET A 155 35.35 53.49 -57.47
CA MET A 155 35.28 54.36 -58.64
C MET A 155 36.53 54.13 -59.47
N ARG A 156 36.54 53.06 -60.28
CA ARG A 156 37.34 53.06 -61.50
C ARG A 156 36.81 52.11 -62.58
N LYS A 157 36.25 52.76 -63.60
CA LYS A 157 36.10 52.38 -65.02
C LYS A 157 34.87 51.58 -65.45
#